data_AF-A0A0L0UUX5-F1
#
_entry.id   AF-A0A0L0UUX5-F1
#
_cell.length_a   1.000
_cell.length_b   1.000
_cell.length_c   1.000
_cell.angle_alpha   90.00
_cell.angle_beta   90.00
_cell.angle_gamma   90.00
#
_symmetry.space_group_name_H-M   'P 1'
#
loop_
_entity.id
_entity.type
_entity.pdbx_description
1 polymer ?
#
loop_
_entity_poly.entity_id
_entity_poly.type
_entity_poly.pdbx_seq_one_letter_code
_entity_poly.pdbx_strand_id
1 'polypeptide(L)'
;MAFDSEYSKLFSGRGSKIRSSEDKTQATNNLELGPQRFIELFKQDAYFTSGCGDVYPSNVFNARADSDIFKSQIHCRIDGPLQAGERLLPGDAIQVIDGNPVRIEQEVRMDGAFRIYIFLGDSPVGSRLDYLNESCCFLKRFRATTGQRYSVFDPQRAGPNPFFTFLLVTLRSRDEWNIADSPPLFSGPYATQVYVDPIENTVAGLGSAKTCSLHSKYGESICFDEGKGGGGIIIVRPGGYVGLVVSLCETG
;
A
#
# COMPACT_ATOMS: atom_id res chain seq x y z
N MET A 1 -14.08 19.28 11.75
CA MET A 1 -15.02 20.38 12.10
C MET A 1 -15.47 21.18 10.88
N ALA A 2 -14.57 21.67 10.01
CA ALA A 2 -14.99 22.39 8.80
C ALA A 2 -15.83 21.53 7.84
N PHE A 3 -15.43 20.27 7.62
CA PHE A 3 -16.13 19.32 6.76
C PHE A 3 -17.58 19.05 7.19
N ASP A 4 -17.78 18.72 8.47
CA ASP A 4 -19.09 18.44 9.06
C ASP A 4 -20.08 19.63 8.93
N SER A 5 -19.57 20.87 9.01
CA SER A 5 -20.38 22.08 8.80
C SER A 5 -20.83 22.24 7.36
N GLU A 6 -19.99 21.91 6.37
CA GLU A 6 -20.36 21.94 4.95
C GLU A 6 -21.36 20.82 4.62
N TYR A 7 -21.10 19.61 5.12
CA TYR A 7 -21.95 18.45 4.89
C TYR A 7 -23.36 18.61 5.49
N SER A 8 -23.45 19.10 6.72
CA SER A 8 -24.74 19.36 7.39
C SER A 8 -25.60 20.38 6.64
N LYS A 9 -24.98 21.39 6.00
CA LYS A 9 -25.68 22.37 5.16
C LYS A 9 -26.22 21.75 3.87
N LEU A 10 -25.51 20.79 3.29
CA LEU A 10 -25.98 20.07 2.11
C LEU A 10 -27.20 19.21 2.40
N PHE A 11 -27.19 18.47 3.52
CA PHE A 11 -28.29 17.58 3.90
C PHE A 11 -29.54 18.33 4.39
N SER A 12 -29.36 19.48 5.04
CA SER A 12 -30.46 20.32 5.52
C SER A 12 -31.05 21.23 4.44
N GLY A 13 -30.42 21.26 3.26
CA GLY A 13 -30.82 22.08 2.14
C GLY A 13 -32.03 21.56 1.37
N ARG A 14 -32.83 22.46 0.79
CA ARG A 14 -33.84 22.06 -0.21
C ARG A 14 -33.12 21.67 -1.50
N GLY A 15 -33.17 20.39 -1.86
CA GLY A 15 -32.69 19.92 -3.15
C GLY A 15 -33.34 20.68 -4.31
N SER A 16 -32.57 20.92 -5.37
CA SER A 16 -33.11 21.51 -6.60
C SER A 16 -34.24 20.60 -7.11
N LYS A 17 -35.48 21.12 -7.15
CA LYS A 17 -36.54 20.40 -7.85
C LYS A 17 -36.10 20.32 -9.32
N ILE A 18 -36.03 19.12 -9.89
CA ILE A 18 -35.95 18.96 -11.34
C ILE A 18 -37.22 19.61 -11.91
N ARG A 19 -37.13 20.87 -12.34
CA ARG A 19 -38.26 21.64 -12.88
C ARG A 19 -38.00 21.93 -14.34
N SER A 20 -38.90 21.42 -15.16
CA SER A 20 -39.14 21.84 -16.53
C SER A 20 -39.11 23.37 -16.63
N SER A 21 -38.12 23.88 -17.38
CA SER A 21 -38.06 25.12 -18.18
C SER A 21 -38.71 26.45 -17.73
N GLU A 22 -39.24 26.63 -16.53
CA GLU A 22 -39.93 27.88 -16.15
C GLU A 22 -39.73 28.22 -14.67
N ASP A 23 -38.62 28.88 -14.33
CA ASP A 23 -38.51 29.88 -13.24
C ASP A 23 -37.04 30.28 -13.03
N LYS A 24 -36.58 31.31 -13.74
CA LYS A 24 -35.19 31.81 -13.70
C LYS A 24 -34.94 32.90 -12.63
N THR A 25 -35.88 33.17 -11.73
CA THR A 25 -35.85 34.39 -10.89
C THR A 25 -35.77 34.18 -9.37
N GLN A 26 -35.46 32.97 -8.89
CA GLN A 26 -35.18 32.73 -7.45
C GLN A 26 -33.76 32.20 -7.13
N ALA A 27 -32.82 32.32 -8.06
CA ALA A 27 -31.43 31.85 -7.91
C ALA A 27 -30.49 32.91 -7.27
N THR A 28 -30.94 33.64 -6.26
CA THR A 28 -30.08 34.66 -5.59
C THR A 28 -29.82 34.39 -4.11
N ASN A 29 -30.35 33.32 -3.52
CA ASN A 29 -30.04 32.91 -2.14
C ASN A 29 -29.67 31.42 -2.03
N ASN A 30 -28.45 31.09 -2.48
CA ASN A 30 -27.51 30.17 -1.84
C ASN A 30 -27.94 28.75 -1.44
N LEU A 31 -28.74 28.00 -2.22
CA LEU A 31 -28.90 26.55 -1.94
C LEU A 31 -29.44 25.69 -3.10
N GLU A 32 -29.16 26.04 -4.36
CA GLU A 32 -29.35 25.08 -5.45
C GLU A 32 -28.18 24.11 -5.50
N LEU A 33 -28.36 22.95 -4.89
CA LEU A 33 -27.36 21.89 -4.87
C LEU A 33 -27.48 21.05 -6.13
N GLY A 34 -26.42 21.07 -6.94
CA GLY A 34 -26.26 20.18 -8.08
C GLY A 34 -26.09 18.73 -7.63
N PRO A 35 -26.78 17.75 -8.23
CA PRO A 35 -26.68 16.33 -7.87
C PRO A 35 -25.23 15.80 -7.85
N GLN A 36 -24.38 16.25 -8.76
CA GLN A 36 -22.96 15.88 -8.82
C GLN A 36 -22.18 16.33 -7.59
N ARG A 37 -22.37 17.58 -7.13
CA ARG A 37 -21.69 18.11 -5.95
C ARG A 37 -22.11 17.36 -4.68
N PHE A 38 -23.39 16.97 -4.60
CA PHE A 38 -23.88 16.13 -3.51
C PHE A 38 -23.20 14.76 -3.51
N ILE A 39 -23.10 14.10 -4.67
CA ILE A 39 -22.43 12.79 -4.81
C ILE A 39 -20.96 12.87 -4.43
N GLU A 40 -20.25 13.93 -4.83
CA GLU A 40 -18.85 14.15 -4.48
C GLU A 40 -18.67 14.33 -2.97
N LEU A 41 -19.46 15.20 -2.33
CA LEU A 41 -19.36 15.43 -0.89
C LEU A 41 -19.77 14.20 -0.10
N PHE A 42 -20.77 13.45 -0.57
CA PHE A 42 -21.17 12.18 0.03
C PHE A 42 -20.05 11.13 -0.03
N LYS A 43 -19.34 11.03 -1.16
CA LYS A 43 -18.15 10.16 -1.26
C LYS A 43 -17.06 10.62 -0.30
N GLN A 44 -16.80 11.92 -0.22
CA GLN A 44 -15.82 12.47 0.71
C GLN A 44 -16.19 12.21 2.17
N ASP A 45 -17.48 12.28 2.51
CA ASP A 45 -18.01 11.96 3.85
C ASP A 45 -17.81 10.49 4.20
N ALA A 46 -18.10 9.59 3.27
CA ALA A 46 -17.84 8.16 3.46
C ALA A 46 -16.35 7.88 3.72
N TYR A 47 -15.44 8.57 3.03
CA TYR A 47 -14.00 8.47 3.30
C TYR A 47 -13.61 9.04 4.66
N PHE A 48 -14.16 10.20 5.04
CA PHE A 48 -13.87 10.83 6.32
C PHE A 48 -14.38 10.00 7.50
N THR A 49 -15.64 9.58 7.46
CA THR A 49 -16.31 8.83 8.54
C THR A 49 -15.81 7.40 8.69
N SER A 50 -15.29 6.78 7.62
CA SER A 50 -14.65 5.46 7.71
C SER A 50 -13.28 5.49 8.40
N GLY A 51 -12.70 6.68 8.61
CA GLY A 51 -11.34 6.85 9.14
C GLY A 51 -10.23 6.46 8.16
N CYS A 52 -10.58 6.10 6.92
CA CYS A 52 -9.64 5.79 5.84
C CYS A 52 -9.24 7.02 5.02
N GLY A 53 -9.94 8.15 5.20
CA GLY A 53 -9.70 9.41 4.47
C GLY A 53 -8.59 10.29 5.03
N ASP A 54 -7.89 9.85 6.09
CA ASP A 54 -6.76 10.60 6.64
C ASP A 54 -5.54 10.49 5.74
N VAL A 55 -5.15 11.63 5.15
CA VAL A 55 -3.95 11.75 4.32
C VAL A 55 -2.95 12.66 5.01
N TYR A 56 -1.87 12.09 5.51
CA TYR A 56 -0.81 12.88 6.11
C TYR A 56 0.05 13.54 5.02
N PRO A 57 0.40 14.83 5.17
CA PRO A 57 1.26 15.52 4.22
C PRO A 57 2.69 14.97 4.24
N SER A 58 3.48 15.44 3.27
CA SER A 58 4.92 15.18 3.16
C SER A 58 5.65 15.52 4.47
N ASN A 59 6.41 14.57 5.00
CA ASN A 59 7.24 14.75 6.20
C ASN A 59 8.28 13.64 6.30
N VAL A 60 9.08 13.62 7.38
CA VAL A 60 10.15 12.63 7.61
C VAL A 60 9.68 11.17 7.58
N PHE A 61 8.38 10.90 7.81
CA PHE A 61 7.78 9.56 7.76
C PHE A 61 6.98 9.28 6.49
N ASN A 62 6.65 10.31 5.70
CA ASN A 62 5.82 10.19 4.50
C ASN A 62 6.53 10.86 3.33
N ALA A 63 7.28 10.07 2.58
CA ALA A 63 7.95 10.49 1.38
C ALA A 63 6.96 10.57 0.21
N ARG A 64 6.46 11.78 -0.07
CA ARG A 64 5.58 12.08 -1.21
C ARG A 64 6.40 12.63 -2.38
N ALA A 65 5.75 12.85 -3.52
CA ALA A 65 6.39 13.29 -4.76
C ALA A 65 7.24 14.59 -4.64
N ASP A 66 6.95 15.42 -3.66
CA ASP A 66 7.64 16.68 -3.33
C ASP A 66 8.80 16.52 -2.34
N SER A 67 9.00 15.33 -1.76
CA SER A 67 10.04 15.07 -0.78
C SER A 67 11.44 15.10 -1.38
N ASP A 68 12.42 15.57 -0.59
CA ASP A 68 13.82 15.73 -1.02
C ASP A 68 14.46 14.44 -1.53
N ILE A 69 14.05 13.27 -1.00
CA ILE A 69 14.56 11.95 -1.40
C ILE A 69 14.37 11.68 -2.90
N PHE A 70 13.33 12.23 -3.52
CA PHE A 70 13.05 12.00 -4.94
C PHE A 70 13.72 13.01 -5.86
N LYS A 71 14.33 14.10 -5.34
CA LYS A 71 15.00 15.11 -6.18
C LYS A 71 16.17 14.51 -6.97
N SER A 72 16.90 13.58 -6.37
CA SER A 72 18.02 12.86 -7.01
C SER A 72 17.64 11.49 -7.58
N GLN A 73 16.46 10.96 -7.24
CA GLN A 73 16.03 9.59 -7.56
C GLN A 73 14.61 9.55 -8.14
N ILE A 74 14.33 10.47 -9.07
CA ILE A 74 12.98 10.60 -9.64
C ILE A 74 12.51 9.34 -10.38
N HIS A 75 13.42 8.55 -10.93
CA HIS A 75 13.14 7.29 -11.63
C HIS A 75 12.72 6.14 -10.69
N CYS A 76 13.05 6.25 -9.40
CA CYS A 76 12.61 5.29 -8.39
C CYS A 76 11.20 5.59 -7.87
N ARG A 77 10.63 6.77 -8.20
CA ARG A 77 9.33 7.19 -7.68
C ARG A 77 8.21 6.42 -8.36
N ILE A 78 7.27 5.94 -7.56
CA ILE A 78 6.02 5.35 -8.04
C ILE A 78 4.89 6.34 -7.78
N ASP A 79 4.25 6.80 -8.86
CA ASP A 79 3.01 7.56 -8.82
C ASP A 79 1.85 6.59 -9.09
N GLY A 80 1.14 6.19 -8.04
CA GLY A 80 0.09 5.17 -8.10
C GLY A 80 -1.09 5.45 -7.17
N PRO A 81 -2.08 4.53 -7.13
CA PRO A 81 -3.24 4.64 -6.25
C PRO A 81 -2.86 4.55 -4.76
N LEU A 82 -1.71 3.96 -4.45
CA LEU A 82 -1.17 3.91 -3.09
C LEU A 82 -0.20 5.08 -2.88
N GLN A 83 -0.53 6.01 -1.97
CA GLN A 83 0.29 7.19 -1.71
C GLN A 83 0.84 7.22 -0.28
N ALA A 84 2.06 7.76 -0.12
CA ALA A 84 2.62 7.98 1.20
C ALA A 84 1.78 8.97 2.02
N GLY A 85 1.53 8.63 3.28
CA GLY A 85 0.64 9.35 4.18
C GLY A 85 -0.78 8.79 4.24
N GLU A 86 -1.15 7.85 3.38
CA GLU A 86 -2.45 7.17 3.39
C GLU A 86 -2.38 5.82 4.08
N ARG A 87 -3.53 5.25 4.43
CA ARG A 87 -3.60 3.88 4.97
C ARG A 87 -3.17 2.88 3.89
N LEU A 88 -2.45 1.82 4.27
CA LEU A 88 -2.23 0.71 3.35
C LEU A 88 -3.60 0.17 2.89
N LEU A 89 -3.83 0.17 1.57
CA LEU A 89 -5.05 -0.36 0.97
C LEU A 89 -5.12 -1.85 1.25
N PRO A 90 -6.30 -2.42 1.55
CA PRO A 90 -6.37 -3.81 1.95
C PRO A 90 -6.24 -4.72 0.72
N GLY A 91 -5.68 -5.93 0.85
CA GLY A 91 -5.30 -6.76 -0.29
C GLY A 91 -5.25 -8.25 0.03
N ASP A 92 -5.57 -9.08 -0.96
CA ASP A 92 -5.51 -10.55 -0.82
C ASP A 92 -4.18 -11.07 -1.37
N ALA A 93 -3.61 -12.05 -0.68
CA ALA A 93 -2.45 -12.81 -1.13
C ALA A 93 -2.57 -14.27 -0.67
N ILE A 94 -1.73 -15.16 -1.20
CA ILE A 94 -1.67 -16.56 -0.79
C ILE A 94 -0.30 -16.85 -0.23
N GLN A 95 -0.21 -17.40 0.99
CA GLN A 95 1.06 -17.73 1.60
C GLN A 95 1.75 -18.92 0.88
N VAL A 96 3.05 -18.78 0.59
CA VAL A 96 3.82 -19.77 -0.18
C VAL A 96 4.11 -21.05 0.60
N ILE A 97 4.12 -21.00 1.94
CA ILE A 97 4.49 -22.19 2.72
C ILE A 97 3.35 -23.21 2.78
N ASP A 98 2.11 -22.78 2.97
CA ASP A 98 0.96 -23.65 3.24
C ASP A 98 -0.25 -23.42 2.32
N GLY A 99 -0.24 -22.33 1.53
CA GLY A 99 -1.30 -22.02 0.56
C GLY A 99 -2.47 -21.29 1.20
N ASN A 100 -2.32 -20.78 2.42
CA ASN A 100 -3.38 -20.07 3.12
C ASN A 100 -3.67 -18.71 2.44
N PRO A 101 -4.93 -18.43 2.05
CA PRO A 101 -5.33 -17.10 1.62
C PRO A 101 -5.31 -16.14 2.80
N VAL A 102 -4.73 -14.95 2.60
CA VAL A 102 -4.50 -13.97 3.66
C VAL A 102 -4.83 -12.56 3.22
N ARG A 103 -5.10 -11.72 4.23
CA ARG A 103 -5.23 -10.27 4.08
C ARG A 103 -3.90 -9.62 4.38
N ILE A 104 -3.20 -9.18 3.34
CA ILE A 104 -1.80 -8.77 3.42
C ILE A 104 -1.57 -7.64 4.42
N GLU A 105 -2.56 -6.77 4.62
CA GLU A 105 -2.53 -5.68 5.59
C GLU A 105 -2.58 -6.14 7.06
N GLN A 106 -3.02 -7.38 7.30
CA GLN A 106 -3.24 -7.99 8.62
C GLN A 106 -2.15 -8.99 9.02
N GLU A 107 -1.32 -9.44 8.08
CA GLU A 107 -0.31 -10.49 8.29
C GLU A 107 0.72 -10.15 9.36
N VAL A 108 1.03 -8.86 9.50
CA VAL A 108 1.90 -8.39 10.58
C VAL A 108 1.07 -7.70 11.64
N ARG A 109 1.10 -8.28 12.85
CA ARG A 109 0.53 -7.67 14.05
C ARG A 109 1.09 -6.26 14.26
N MET A 110 0.33 -5.42 14.95
CA MET A 110 0.74 -4.07 15.34
C MET A 110 1.78 -4.12 16.47
N ASP A 111 2.99 -4.58 16.15
CA ASP A 111 4.08 -4.84 17.10
C ASP A 111 5.08 -3.67 17.24
N GLY A 112 4.78 -2.53 16.61
CA GLY A 112 5.64 -1.34 16.61
C GLY A 112 6.71 -1.35 15.52
N ALA A 113 6.84 -2.41 14.73
CA ALA A 113 7.79 -2.46 13.62
C ALA A 113 7.25 -1.82 12.35
N PHE A 114 8.17 -1.29 11.54
CA PHE A 114 7.90 -0.96 10.15
C PHE A 114 7.75 -2.25 9.35
N ARG A 115 6.88 -2.24 8.35
CA ARG A 115 6.71 -3.35 7.41
C ARG A 115 7.29 -2.92 6.07
N ILE A 116 8.13 -3.76 5.50
CA ILE A 116 8.73 -3.55 4.18
C ILE A 116 8.14 -4.64 3.30
N TYR A 117 7.17 -4.26 2.47
CA TYR A 117 6.64 -5.15 1.44
C TYR A 117 7.51 -5.02 0.20
N ILE A 118 8.00 -6.15 -0.28
CA ILE A 118 8.82 -6.27 -1.48
C ILE A 118 7.94 -6.99 -2.50
N PHE A 119 7.49 -6.25 -3.51
CA PHE A 119 6.74 -6.78 -4.63
C PHE A 119 7.73 -7.13 -5.74
N LEU A 120 7.81 -8.41 -6.05
CA LEU A 120 8.52 -8.93 -7.22
C LEU A 120 7.48 -9.27 -8.28
N GLY A 121 7.69 -8.78 -9.50
CA GLY A 121 6.92 -9.26 -10.65
C GLY A 121 7.20 -10.75 -10.94
N ASP A 122 7.16 -11.15 -12.21
CA ASP A 122 7.48 -12.52 -12.64
C ASP A 122 8.99 -12.89 -12.53
N SER A 123 9.76 -12.14 -11.73
CA SER A 123 11.20 -12.34 -11.57
C SER A 123 11.50 -13.49 -10.59
N PRO A 124 12.57 -14.28 -10.81
CA PRO A 124 13.04 -15.23 -9.81
C PRO A 124 13.41 -14.49 -8.51
N VAL A 125 12.99 -15.05 -7.37
CA VAL A 125 13.18 -14.44 -6.05
C VAL A 125 14.66 -14.21 -5.71
N GLY A 126 15.57 -15.06 -6.21
CA GLY A 126 17.01 -14.99 -5.91
C GLY A 126 17.72 -13.76 -6.50
N SER A 127 17.69 -13.60 -7.83
CA SER A 127 18.67 -12.76 -8.54
C SER A 127 18.62 -11.26 -8.24
N ARG A 128 17.47 -10.72 -7.80
CA ARG A 128 17.31 -9.27 -7.50
C ARG A 128 17.38 -8.95 -6.01
N LEU A 129 17.26 -9.96 -5.16
CA LEU A 129 17.24 -9.78 -3.71
C LEU A 129 18.57 -10.16 -3.05
N ASP A 130 19.55 -10.62 -3.83
CA ASP A 130 20.91 -10.91 -3.35
C ASP A 130 21.57 -9.70 -2.66
N TYR A 131 21.28 -8.48 -3.14
CA TYR A 131 21.73 -7.24 -2.52
C TYR A 131 21.38 -7.14 -1.03
N LEU A 132 20.26 -7.73 -0.59
CA LEU A 132 19.85 -7.73 0.82
C LEU A 132 20.83 -8.44 1.76
N ASN A 133 21.73 -9.26 1.21
CA ASN A 133 22.77 -9.97 1.97
C ASN A 133 24.14 -9.29 1.92
N GLU A 134 24.35 -8.36 0.99
CA GLU A 134 25.59 -7.63 0.83
C GLU A 134 25.94 -6.78 2.06
N SER A 135 27.23 -6.55 2.29
CA SER A 135 27.72 -5.77 3.44
C SER A 135 27.31 -4.30 3.40
N CYS A 136 27.09 -3.75 2.20
CA CYS A 136 26.68 -2.37 1.98
C CYS A 136 25.17 -2.15 2.18
N CYS A 137 24.36 -3.21 2.26
CA CYS A 137 22.92 -3.09 2.42
C CYS A 137 22.58 -2.44 3.77
N PHE A 138 21.84 -1.33 3.73
CA PHE A 138 21.38 -0.60 4.92
C PHE A 138 20.69 -1.51 5.94
N LEU A 139 19.94 -2.51 5.47
CA LEU A 139 19.18 -3.40 6.34
C LEU A 139 20.07 -4.30 7.19
N LYS A 140 21.30 -4.58 6.75
CA LYS A 140 22.30 -5.33 7.51
C LYS A 140 22.75 -4.58 8.77
N ARG A 141 22.74 -3.24 8.74
CA ARG A 141 23.02 -2.40 9.93
C ARG A 141 22.04 -2.65 11.08
N PHE A 142 20.81 -3.06 10.76
CA PHE A 142 19.74 -3.29 11.72
C PHE A 142 19.45 -4.77 11.98
N ARG A 143 20.24 -5.68 11.39
CA ARG A 143 20.14 -7.11 11.71
C ARG A 143 20.59 -7.34 13.14
N ALA A 144 19.86 -8.20 13.85
CA ALA A 144 20.22 -8.60 15.19
C ALA A 144 21.61 -9.25 15.17
N THR A 145 22.54 -8.68 15.95
CA THR A 145 23.79 -9.37 16.28
C THR A 145 23.43 -10.44 17.32
N THR A 146 23.98 -11.64 17.16
CA THR A 146 23.66 -12.80 17.99
C THR A 146 23.71 -12.44 19.49
N GLY A 147 22.60 -12.63 20.21
CA GLY A 147 22.53 -12.48 21.67
C GLY A 147 22.08 -11.11 22.22
N GLN A 148 21.74 -10.12 21.40
CA GLN A 148 21.22 -8.83 21.89
C GLN A 148 19.68 -8.76 21.84
N ARG A 149 19.10 -8.12 22.87
CA ARG A 149 17.68 -7.77 22.97
C ARG A 149 17.48 -6.38 22.39
N TYR A 150 16.53 -6.22 21.48
CA TYR A 150 16.43 -4.98 20.69
C TYR A 150 15.05 -4.31 20.68
N SER A 151 13.98 -5.00 21.09
CA SER A 151 12.68 -4.37 21.30
C SER A 151 12.43 -4.21 22.78
N VAL A 152 12.17 -2.97 23.22
CA VAL A 152 11.71 -2.66 24.58
C VAL A 152 10.25 -3.09 24.77
N PHE A 153 9.49 -3.19 23.67
CA PHE A 153 8.05 -3.49 23.68
C PHE A 153 7.74 -4.98 23.50
N ASP A 154 8.65 -5.74 22.87
CA ASP A 154 8.51 -7.19 22.69
C ASP A 154 9.87 -7.90 22.88
N PRO A 155 10.26 -8.19 24.13
CA PRO A 155 11.51 -8.89 24.43
C PRO A 155 11.52 -10.36 23.97
N GLN A 156 10.39 -10.90 23.50
CA GLN A 156 10.28 -12.24 22.91
C GLN A 156 10.23 -12.23 21.38
N ARG A 157 10.42 -11.07 20.73
CA ARG A 157 10.40 -10.94 19.27
C ARG A 157 11.48 -11.82 18.64
N ALA A 158 11.10 -13.05 18.27
CA ALA A 158 11.90 -14.00 17.55
C ALA A 158 11.89 -13.60 16.06
N GLY A 159 12.62 -12.54 15.74
CA GLY A 159 12.80 -12.06 14.37
C GLY A 159 14.24 -11.60 14.18
N PRO A 160 14.80 -11.72 12.97
CA PRO A 160 16.17 -11.31 12.69
C PRO A 160 16.32 -9.79 12.73
N ASN A 161 15.22 -9.02 12.73
CA ASN A 161 15.23 -7.57 12.81
C ASN A 161 14.13 -7.05 13.77
N PRO A 162 14.50 -6.21 14.77
CA PRO A 162 13.58 -5.67 15.77
C PRO A 162 12.81 -4.42 15.31
N PHE A 163 13.22 -3.78 14.22
CA PHE A 163 12.60 -2.55 13.70
C PHE A 163 11.79 -2.76 12.43
N PHE A 164 12.11 -3.81 11.66
CA PHE A 164 11.52 -4.09 10.36
C PHE A 164 10.99 -5.51 10.29
N THR A 165 9.84 -5.68 9.64
CA THR A 165 9.28 -6.96 9.21
C THR A 165 9.26 -6.97 7.68
N PHE A 166 9.75 -8.03 7.05
CA PHE A 166 9.85 -8.11 5.59
C PHE A 166 8.80 -9.05 5.04
N LEU A 167 8.02 -8.58 4.07
CA LEU A 167 7.03 -9.39 3.38
C LEU A 167 7.41 -9.43 1.91
N LEU A 168 7.53 -10.62 1.35
CA LEU A 168 7.82 -10.81 -0.05
C LEU A 168 6.53 -11.23 -0.77
N VAL A 169 6.15 -10.50 -1.81
CA VAL A 169 5.00 -10.83 -2.66
C VAL A 169 5.51 -11.04 -4.08
N THR A 170 5.21 -12.19 -4.69
CA THR A 170 5.64 -12.57 -6.05
C THR A 170 4.43 -12.84 -6.95
N LEU A 171 4.56 -12.60 -8.26
CA LEU A 171 3.58 -13.05 -9.27
C LEU A 171 3.82 -14.51 -9.72
N ARG A 172 5.00 -15.06 -9.45
CA ARG A 172 5.33 -16.43 -9.85
C ARG A 172 4.46 -17.45 -9.14
N SER A 173 3.90 -18.40 -9.91
CA SER A 173 3.13 -19.51 -9.36
C SER A 173 3.97 -20.30 -8.37
N ARG A 174 3.33 -20.73 -7.27
CA ARG A 174 3.95 -21.58 -6.22
C ARG A 174 4.54 -22.87 -6.81
N ASP A 175 3.97 -23.38 -7.90
CA ASP A 175 4.34 -24.66 -8.48
C ASP A 175 5.64 -24.60 -9.31
N GLU A 176 6.15 -23.40 -9.59
CA GLU A 176 7.28 -23.17 -10.48
C GLU A 176 8.63 -22.98 -9.76
N TRP A 177 8.63 -22.93 -8.43
CA TRP A 177 9.85 -22.66 -7.65
C TRP A 177 9.71 -23.14 -6.21
N ASN A 178 10.85 -23.36 -5.53
CA ASN A 178 10.87 -23.72 -4.12
C ASN A 178 11.31 -22.52 -3.28
N ILE A 179 10.65 -22.29 -2.13
CA ILE A 179 11.06 -21.26 -1.18
C ILE A 179 12.52 -21.43 -0.71
N ALA A 180 13.04 -22.66 -0.70
CA ALA A 180 14.44 -22.95 -0.41
C ALA A 180 15.43 -22.28 -1.38
N ASP A 181 15.00 -21.96 -2.61
CA ASP A 181 15.82 -21.29 -3.63
C ASP A 181 15.83 -19.76 -3.46
N SER A 182 15.05 -19.23 -2.51
CA SER A 182 15.03 -17.81 -2.18
C SER A 182 16.24 -17.41 -1.32
N PRO A 183 16.63 -16.11 -1.28
CA PRO A 183 17.75 -15.65 -0.47
C PRO A 183 17.59 -16.07 1.00
N PRO A 184 18.69 -16.31 1.74
CA PRO A 184 18.66 -16.81 3.14
C PRO A 184 17.71 -16.07 4.09
N LEU A 185 17.42 -14.80 3.81
CA LEU A 185 16.45 -14.00 4.54
C LEU A 185 15.02 -14.57 4.44
N PHE A 186 14.62 -14.99 3.24
CA PHE A 186 13.28 -15.49 2.89
C PHE A 186 13.19 -17.02 2.87
N SER A 187 14.30 -17.74 2.72
CA SER A 187 14.32 -19.20 2.92
C SER A 187 14.47 -19.59 4.39
N GLY A 188 14.83 -18.64 5.26
CA GLY A 188 14.99 -18.85 6.70
C GLY A 188 13.96 -18.08 7.53
N PRO A 189 14.38 -17.00 8.23
CA PRO A 189 13.57 -16.36 9.28
C PRO A 189 12.27 -15.74 8.78
N TYR A 190 12.18 -15.36 7.51
CA TYR A 190 10.97 -14.79 6.91
C TYR A 190 10.27 -15.74 5.94
N ALA A 191 10.52 -17.05 6.02
CA ALA A 191 9.88 -18.04 5.16
C ALA A 191 8.35 -18.04 5.25
N THR A 192 7.79 -17.72 6.42
CA THR A 192 6.34 -17.58 6.60
C THR A 192 5.81 -16.24 6.08
N GLN A 193 6.65 -15.35 5.58
CA GLN A 193 6.25 -14.01 5.10
C GLN A 193 6.50 -13.87 3.60
N VAL A 194 6.35 -14.98 2.89
CA VAL A 194 6.45 -15.06 1.44
C VAL A 194 5.10 -15.44 0.87
N TYR A 195 4.62 -14.66 -0.09
CA TYR A 195 3.27 -14.72 -0.62
C TYR A 195 3.27 -14.69 -2.14
N VAL A 196 2.29 -15.36 -2.73
CA VAL A 196 1.92 -15.24 -4.15
C VAL A 196 0.75 -14.29 -4.25
N ASP A 197 0.82 -13.39 -5.20
CA ASP A 197 -0.32 -12.56 -5.59
C ASP A 197 -1.24 -13.37 -6.51
N PRO A 198 -2.48 -13.67 -6.08
CA PRO A 198 -3.42 -14.38 -6.93
C PRO A 198 -3.73 -13.52 -8.16
N ILE A 199 -3.30 -13.99 -9.33
CA ILE A 199 -3.84 -13.51 -10.60
C ILE A 199 -5.32 -13.90 -10.55
N GLU A 200 -6.19 -12.89 -10.54
CA GLU A 200 -7.67 -12.97 -10.47
C GLU A 200 -8.34 -12.66 -9.12
N ASN A 201 -8.27 -11.40 -8.68
CA ASN A 201 -9.34 -10.83 -7.83
C ASN A 201 -10.36 -10.10 -8.71
N THR A 202 -11.61 -10.60 -8.74
CA THR A 202 -12.72 -9.89 -9.39
C THR A 202 -13.04 -8.64 -8.58
N VAL A 203 -12.76 -7.45 -9.09
CA VAL A 203 -13.27 -6.24 -8.45
C VAL A 203 -14.78 -6.22 -8.69
N ALA A 204 -15.58 -6.20 -7.63
CA ALA A 204 -17.00 -5.85 -7.71
C ALA A 204 -17.15 -4.34 -7.98
N GLY A 205 -16.60 -3.88 -9.10
CA GLY A 205 -16.96 -2.59 -9.70
C GLY A 205 -18.15 -2.85 -10.59
N LEU A 206 -19.22 -2.07 -10.44
CA LEU A 206 -20.42 -2.16 -11.26
C LEU A 206 -20.05 -2.09 -12.76
N GLY A 207 -19.94 -3.26 -13.40
CA GLY A 207 -19.75 -3.41 -14.85
C GLY A 207 -18.32 -3.53 -15.41
N SER A 208 -17.27 -3.75 -14.60
CA SER A 208 -15.92 -4.02 -15.14
C SER A 208 -15.43 -5.42 -14.78
N ALA A 209 -15.20 -6.26 -15.81
CA ALA A 209 -14.62 -7.60 -15.69
C ALA A 209 -13.09 -7.58 -15.53
N LYS A 210 -12.52 -6.50 -14.95
CA LYS A 210 -11.09 -6.38 -14.77
C LYS A 210 -10.71 -7.07 -13.46
N THR A 211 -10.11 -8.25 -13.60
CA THR A 211 -9.38 -8.90 -12.52
C THR A 211 -8.11 -8.12 -12.25
N CYS A 212 -7.93 -7.60 -11.03
CA CYS A 212 -6.71 -6.86 -10.68
C CYS A 212 -5.92 -7.65 -9.63
N SER A 213 -4.69 -8.02 -9.98
CA SER A 213 -3.68 -8.53 -9.05
C SER A 213 -3.41 -7.48 -7.95
N LEU A 214 -2.82 -7.87 -6.83
CA LEU A 214 -2.34 -6.95 -5.80
C LEU A 214 -1.25 -6.01 -6.35
N HIS A 215 -0.37 -6.52 -7.22
CA HIS A 215 0.63 -5.73 -7.95
C HIS A 215 -0.03 -4.61 -8.76
N SER A 216 -1.05 -4.97 -9.54
CA SER A 216 -1.88 -4.02 -10.27
C SER A 216 -2.58 -3.08 -9.30
N LYS A 217 -3.29 -3.57 -8.28
CA LYS A 217 -4.02 -2.72 -7.33
C LYS A 217 -3.15 -1.67 -6.64
N TYR A 218 -1.92 -2.01 -6.29
CA TYR A 218 -1.00 -1.07 -5.64
C TYR A 218 -0.22 -0.20 -6.62
N GLY A 219 -0.19 -0.52 -7.92
CA GLY A 219 0.55 0.26 -8.90
C GLY A 219 -0.05 0.38 -10.30
N GLU A 220 -1.39 0.34 -10.45
CA GLU A 220 -2.17 0.18 -11.70
C GLU A 220 -2.01 1.28 -12.76
N SER A 221 -0.91 2.03 -12.78
CA SER A 221 -0.64 2.92 -13.89
C SER A 221 0.68 2.65 -14.60
N ILE A 222 1.84 2.50 -13.92
CA ILE A 222 3.14 2.46 -14.64
C ILE A 222 4.23 1.64 -13.91
N CYS A 223 4.02 1.18 -12.65
CA CYS A 223 5.14 1.18 -11.71
C CYS A 223 5.58 -0.16 -11.11
N PHE A 224 4.71 -1.16 -11.01
CA PHE A 224 5.13 -2.55 -10.80
C PHE A 224 4.92 -3.25 -12.15
N ASP A 225 5.91 -3.18 -13.05
CA ASP A 225 5.86 -4.02 -14.25
C ASP A 225 5.71 -5.48 -13.79
N GLU A 226 4.65 -6.14 -14.25
CA GLU A 226 4.37 -7.53 -13.89
C GLU A 226 5.42 -8.48 -14.53
N GLY A 227 6.21 -7.98 -15.49
CA GLY A 227 7.32 -8.67 -16.10
C GLY A 227 8.56 -8.84 -15.22
N LYS A 228 9.57 -9.53 -15.77
CA LYS A 228 10.79 -9.98 -15.04
C LYS A 228 11.65 -8.85 -14.47
N GLY A 229 11.51 -7.62 -14.99
CA GLY A 229 12.23 -6.42 -14.55
C GLY A 229 11.45 -5.54 -13.58
N GLY A 230 10.15 -5.76 -13.39
CA GLY A 230 9.32 -4.90 -12.55
C GLY A 230 9.16 -5.39 -11.12
N GLY A 231 8.56 -4.54 -10.29
CA GLY A 231 8.55 -4.73 -8.85
C GLY A 231 8.83 -3.41 -8.12
N GLY A 232 8.80 -3.46 -6.81
CA GLY A 232 9.01 -2.29 -5.98
C GLY A 232 8.85 -2.57 -4.49
N ILE A 233 9.10 -1.54 -3.70
CA ILE A 233 9.14 -1.60 -2.26
C ILE A 233 8.12 -0.63 -1.70
N ILE A 234 7.30 -1.12 -0.78
CA ILE A 234 6.34 -0.34 -0.01
C ILE A 234 6.77 -0.40 1.44
N ILE A 235 7.09 0.75 2.02
CA ILE A 235 7.36 0.88 3.45
C ILE A 235 6.09 1.34 4.14
N VAL A 236 5.64 0.57 5.13
CA VAL A 236 4.47 0.88 5.95
C VAL A 236 4.91 1.11 7.39
N ARG A 237 4.45 2.22 7.95
CA ARG A 237 4.70 2.66 9.31
C ARG A 237 4.06 1.69 10.31
N PRO A 238 4.53 1.67 11.57
CA PRO A 238 3.93 0.82 12.62
C PRO A 238 2.42 1.01 12.76
N GLY A 239 1.94 2.24 12.59
CA GLY A 239 0.52 2.57 12.65
C GLY A 239 -0.31 2.13 11.44
N GLY A 240 0.28 1.53 10.39
CA GLY A 240 -0.44 1.03 9.20
C GLY A 240 -0.59 2.02 8.03
N TYR A 241 0.08 3.17 8.10
CA TYR A 241 0.12 4.15 7.02
C TYR A 241 1.36 3.96 6.14
N VAL A 242 1.22 4.16 4.84
CA VAL A 242 2.30 4.09 3.86
C VAL A 242 3.27 5.24 4.10
N GLY A 243 4.56 4.94 4.19
CA GLY A 243 5.62 5.92 4.34
C GLY A 243 6.40 6.18 3.05
N LEU A 244 6.58 5.16 2.21
CA LEU A 244 7.32 5.25 0.96
C LEU A 244 6.83 4.18 -0.02
N VAL A 245 6.76 4.54 -1.31
CA VAL A 245 6.54 3.60 -2.42
C VAL A 245 7.58 3.89 -3.49
N VAL A 246 8.40 2.89 -3.84
CA VAL A 246 9.48 3.02 -4.84
C VAL A 246 9.58 1.80 -5.74
N SER A 247 10.06 1.97 -6.96
CA SER A 247 10.34 0.87 -7.87
C SER A 247 11.63 0.14 -7.47
N LEU A 248 11.69 -1.15 -7.79
CA LEU A 248 12.86 -1.97 -7.54
C LEU A 248 13.79 -1.87 -8.74
N CYS A 249 14.92 -1.15 -8.61
CA CYS A 249 15.91 -1.03 -9.68
C CYS A 249 16.66 -2.36 -9.92
N GLU A 250 17.22 -2.53 -11.13
CA GLU A 250 18.00 -3.73 -11.50
C GLU A 250 19.26 -3.92 -10.66
N THR A 251 19.78 -2.85 -10.06
CA THR A 251 21.01 -2.88 -9.25
C THR A 251 20.81 -3.19 -7.76
N GLY A 252 19.57 -3.48 -7.34
CA GLY A 252 19.22 -3.58 -5.91
C GLY A 252 18.92 -2.22 -5.29
#